data_AF-A0A537I749-F1
#
_entry.id   AF-A0A537I749-F1
#
_cell.length_a   1.000
_cell.length_b   1.000
_cell.length_c   1.000
_cell.angle_alpha   90.00
_cell.angle_beta   90.00
_cell.angle_gamma   90.00
#
_symmetry.space_group_name_H-M   'P 1'
#
loop_
_entity.id
_entity.type
_entity.pdbx_description
1 polymer ?
#
loop_
_entity_poly.entity_id
_entity_poly.type
_entity_poly.pdbx_seq_one_letter_code
_entity_poly.pdbx_strand_id
1 'polypeptide(L)'
;MTSPKRTLAKRLVERPSFRVSRSSTETAMQNLIKTGILDRHFCLKTDGQMITLPLVRDPTEVEIDELRKLVPSASLGLGEFEPRKRHPRTLEEALASTVSADVLSRLPKSFDVVGDISLLELDSELAAYQTIIAEAIMEVHPNVRSVFAKTGEVSGAERIRPLRYIAGENRTHTIHKEYG
;
A
#
# COMPACT_ATOMS: atom_id res chain seq x y z
N MET A 1 -13.08 10.65 -29.83
CA MET A 1 -13.69 9.42 -29.24
C MET A 1 -13.19 9.33 -27.80
N THR A 2 -13.95 9.89 -26.87
CA THR A 2 -13.54 10.03 -25.46
C THR A 2 -14.06 8.83 -24.70
N SER A 3 -13.18 7.91 -24.33
CA SER A 3 -13.55 6.72 -23.55
C SER A 3 -14.23 7.13 -22.23
N PRO A 4 -15.31 6.45 -21.80
CA PRO A 4 -15.98 6.80 -20.56
C PRO A 4 -15.05 6.48 -19.39
N LYS A 5 -14.80 7.47 -18.52
CA LYS A 5 -14.20 7.23 -17.20
C LYS A 5 -15.08 6.21 -16.48
N ARG A 6 -14.57 5.00 -16.31
CA ARG A 6 -15.19 3.93 -15.53
C ARG A 6 -15.19 4.39 -14.07
N THR A 7 -16.27 5.04 -13.64
CA THR A 7 -16.50 5.37 -12.23
C THR A 7 -16.66 4.06 -11.49
N LEU A 8 -15.57 3.55 -10.92
CA LEU A 8 -15.61 2.46 -9.94
C LEU A 8 -16.51 2.93 -8.80
N ALA A 9 -17.67 2.29 -8.65
CA ALA A 9 -18.57 2.53 -7.54
C ALA A 9 -17.76 2.43 -6.24
N LYS A 10 -17.78 3.49 -5.43
CA LYS A 10 -17.15 3.48 -4.11
C LYS A 10 -17.82 2.38 -3.30
N ARG A 11 -17.11 1.27 -3.08
CA ARG A 11 -17.58 0.18 -2.22
C ARG A 11 -17.55 0.67 -0.78
N LEU A 12 -18.66 1.21 -0.33
CA LEU A 12 -18.88 1.57 1.08
C LEU A 12 -19.08 0.29 1.88
N VAL A 13 -18.51 0.25 3.09
CA VAL A 13 -18.66 -0.87 4.03
C VAL A 13 -19.13 -0.32 5.36
N GLU A 14 -20.18 -0.91 5.91
CA GLU A 14 -20.71 -0.56 7.22
C GLU A 14 -19.78 -1.09 8.33
N ARG A 15 -19.50 -0.25 9.33
CA ARG A 15 -18.69 -0.60 10.51
C ARG A 15 -19.27 0.06 11.77
N PRO A 16 -19.12 -0.55 12.95
CA PRO A 16 -19.24 0.16 14.22
C PRO A 16 -18.31 1.36 14.25
N SER A 17 -18.73 2.44 14.89
CA SER A 17 -18.02 3.70 14.80
C SER A 17 -18.25 4.63 15.99
N PHE A 18 -17.25 5.44 16.30
CA PHE A 18 -17.42 6.59 17.19
C PHE A 18 -17.50 7.88 16.39
N ARG A 19 -18.55 8.66 16.61
CA ARG A 19 -18.66 10.02 16.10
C ARG A 19 -18.24 11.00 17.20
N VAL A 20 -17.26 11.82 16.90
CA VAL A 20 -16.63 12.79 17.82
C VAL A 20 -16.57 14.16 17.17
N SER A 21 -16.38 15.22 17.97
CA SER A 21 -16.07 16.55 17.44
C SER A 21 -14.67 16.58 16.82
N ARG A 22 -14.49 17.44 15.80
CA ARG A 22 -13.20 17.64 15.13
C ARG A 22 -12.08 18.04 16.10
N SER A 23 -12.41 18.84 17.12
CA SER A 23 -11.48 19.27 18.17
C SER A 23 -10.94 18.13 19.03
N SER A 24 -11.69 17.02 19.16
CA SER A 24 -11.36 15.89 20.03
C SER A 24 -10.93 14.64 19.25
N THR A 25 -10.78 14.76 17.94
CA THR A 25 -10.48 13.63 17.04
C THR A 25 -9.13 13.00 17.36
N GLU A 26 -8.10 13.81 17.61
CA GLU A 26 -6.77 13.30 17.94
C GLU A 26 -6.79 12.48 19.24
N THR A 27 -7.40 13.02 20.31
CA THR A 27 -7.56 12.33 21.60
C THR A 27 -8.31 11.01 21.43
N ALA A 28 -9.42 11.01 20.68
CA ALA A 28 -10.18 9.81 20.40
C ALA A 28 -9.34 8.79 19.64
N MET A 29 -8.64 9.20 18.57
CA MET A 29 -7.76 8.31 17.81
C MET A 29 -6.66 7.70 18.67
N GLN A 30 -5.99 8.50 19.51
CA GLN A 30 -4.94 8.01 20.41
C GLN A 30 -5.47 6.93 21.35
N ASN A 31 -6.64 7.15 21.96
CA ASN A 31 -7.28 6.16 22.82
C ASN A 31 -7.67 4.89 22.04
N LEU A 32 -8.36 5.03 20.90
CA LEU A 32 -8.83 3.89 20.10
C LEU A 32 -7.69 3.08 19.46
N ILE A 33 -6.54 3.71 19.18
CA ILE A 33 -5.32 3.02 18.76
C ILE A 33 -4.72 2.24 19.93
N LYS A 34 -4.67 2.84 21.13
CA LYS A 34 -4.14 2.22 22.34
C LYS A 34 -4.95 0.99 22.74
N THR A 35 -6.28 1.05 22.65
CA THR A 35 -7.19 -0.08 22.91
C THR A 35 -7.26 -1.07 21.74
N GLY A 36 -6.69 -0.73 20.58
CA GLY A 36 -6.60 -1.60 19.41
C GLY A 36 -7.90 -1.77 18.64
N ILE A 37 -8.91 -0.93 18.88
CA ILE A 37 -10.24 -1.07 18.25
C ILE A 37 -10.46 -0.17 17.03
N LEU A 38 -9.58 0.80 16.76
CA LEU A 38 -9.66 1.64 15.56
C LEU A 38 -9.36 0.85 14.28
N ASP A 39 -10.27 0.86 13.31
CA ASP A 39 -10.03 0.20 12.02
C ASP A 39 -9.27 1.11 11.04
N ARG A 40 -7.96 0.88 10.95
CA ARG A 40 -7.05 1.64 10.07
C ARG A 40 -7.19 1.26 8.59
N HIS A 41 -8.00 0.26 8.24
CA HIS A 41 -8.24 -0.15 6.85
C HIS A 41 -9.29 0.72 6.16
N PHE A 42 -9.95 1.62 6.89
CA PHE A 42 -10.97 2.52 6.36
C PHE A 42 -10.58 3.98 6.53
N CYS A 43 -11.06 4.82 5.62
CA CYS A 43 -10.91 6.28 5.72
C CYS A 43 -11.84 6.81 6.81
N LEU A 44 -11.39 7.83 7.57
CA LEU A 44 -12.27 8.56 8.49
C LEU A 44 -13.29 9.35 7.67
N LYS A 45 -14.52 9.49 8.19
CA LYS A 45 -15.57 10.28 7.54
C LYS A 45 -15.74 11.62 8.27
N THR A 46 -15.62 12.71 7.53
CA THR A 46 -15.83 14.06 8.05
C THR A 46 -17.19 14.58 7.60
N ASP A 47 -18.01 15.01 8.54
CA ASP A 47 -19.32 15.62 8.32
C ASP A 47 -19.41 16.92 9.11
N GLY A 48 -19.03 18.03 8.46
CA GLY A 48 -18.94 19.35 9.08
C GLY A 48 -17.94 19.41 10.24
N GLN A 49 -18.45 19.60 11.47
CA GLN A 49 -17.66 19.66 12.69
C GLN A 49 -17.48 18.30 13.38
N MET A 50 -18.08 17.24 12.84
CA MET A 50 -18.00 15.89 13.41
C MET A 50 -17.14 14.98 12.53
N ILE A 51 -16.36 14.13 13.18
CA ILE A 51 -15.55 13.09 12.55
C ILE A 51 -16.05 11.75 13.04
N THR A 52 -16.26 10.82 12.11
CA THR A 52 -16.69 9.45 12.38
C THR A 52 -15.50 8.52 12.20
N LEU A 53 -15.21 7.75 13.23
CA LEU A 53 -14.03 6.88 13.37
C LEU A 53 -14.47 5.42 13.25
N PRO A 54 -13.99 4.66 12.25
CA PRO A 54 -14.37 3.27 12.05
C PRO A 54 -13.72 2.36 13.10
N LEU A 55 -14.45 1.32 13.55
CA LEU A 55 -13.97 0.33 14.52
C LEU A 55 -13.90 -1.07 13.90
N VAL A 56 -12.96 -1.88 14.39
CA VAL A 56 -12.78 -3.27 13.92
C VAL A 56 -13.86 -4.21 14.47
N ARG A 57 -14.42 -3.87 15.63
CA ARG A 57 -15.47 -4.59 16.37
C ARG A 57 -16.30 -3.60 17.19
N ASP A 58 -17.41 -4.07 17.75
CA ASP A 58 -18.13 -3.31 18.77
C ASP A 58 -17.25 -3.12 20.03
N PRO A 59 -17.22 -1.91 20.60
CA PRO A 59 -16.50 -1.63 21.83
C PRO A 59 -17.24 -2.21 23.04
N THR A 60 -16.48 -2.63 24.04
CA THR A 60 -17.02 -3.05 25.35
C THR A 60 -17.51 -1.84 26.15
N GLU A 61 -18.34 -2.09 27.17
CA GLU A 61 -18.84 -1.02 28.05
C GLU A 61 -17.70 -0.23 28.72
N VAL A 62 -16.61 -0.90 29.10
CA VAL A 62 -15.43 -0.27 29.70
C VAL A 62 -14.75 0.68 28.70
N GLU A 63 -14.55 0.24 27.45
CA GLU A 63 -13.94 1.07 26.40
C GLU A 63 -14.81 2.29 26.06
N ILE A 64 -16.14 2.15 26.09
CA ILE A 64 -17.08 3.26 25.88
C ILE A 64 -16.96 4.29 27.01
N ASP A 65 -16.94 3.84 28.27
CA ASP A 65 -16.85 4.72 29.43
C ASP A 65 -15.50 5.46 29.49
N GLU A 66 -14.40 4.76 29.24
CA GLU A 66 -13.06 5.36 29.17
C GLU A 66 -12.97 6.43 28.08
N LEU A 67 -13.51 6.15 26.89
CA LEU A 67 -13.49 7.12 25.80
C LEU A 67 -14.36 8.35 26.13
N ARG A 68 -15.54 8.16 26.72
CA ARG A 68 -16.44 9.27 27.10
C ARG A 68 -15.84 10.18 28.17
N LYS A 69 -15.05 9.65 29.11
CA LYS A 69 -14.31 10.46 30.09
C LYS A 69 -13.30 11.39 29.42
N LEU A 70 -12.65 10.93 28.36
CA LEU A 70 -11.65 11.70 27.61
C LEU A 70 -12.28 12.62 26.56
N VAL A 71 -13.36 12.15 25.94
CA VAL A 71 -14.05 12.80 24.82
C VAL A 71 -15.56 12.74 25.08
N PRO A 72 -16.12 13.71 25.83
CA PRO A 72 -17.55 13.74 26.14
C PRO A 72 -18.46 13.84 24.91
N SER A 73 -17.92 14.33 23.78
CA SER A 73 -18.63 14.39 22.49
C SER A 73 -18.71 13.04 21.76
N ALA A 74 -18.11 11.98 22.30
CA ALA A 74 -18.10 10.66 21.67
C ALA A 74 -19.47 9.97 21.75
N SER A 75 -20.01 9.66 20.58
CA SER A 75 -21.25 8.90 20.40
C SER A 75 -20.98 7.63 19.59
N LEU A 76 -21.48 6.49 20.06
CA LEU A 76 -21.37 5.21 19.37
C LEU A 76 -22.49 5.09 18.32
N GLY A 77 -22.18 4.52 17.17
CA GLY A 77 -23.16 4.21 16.13
C GLY A 77 -22.56 3.44 14.97
N LEU A 78 -23.31 3.29 13.89
CA LEU A 78 -22.82 2.70 12.65
C LEU A 78 -22.40 3.79 11.66
N GLY A 79 -21.37 3.51 10.88
CA GLY A 79 -20.88 4.37 9.82
C GLY A 79 -20.57 3.59 8.56
N GLU A 80 -20.85 4.19 7.41
CA GLU A 80 -20.41 3.70 6.10
C GLU A 80 -19.07 4.32 5.74
N PHE A 81 -18.07 3.48 5.48
CA PHE A 81 -16.70 3.92 5.23
C PHE A 81 -16.16 3.42 3.90
N GLU A 82 -15.35 4.25 3.27
CA GLU A 82 -14.54 3.86 2.12
C GLU A 82 -13.29 3.13 2.62
N PRO A 83 -12.96 1.94 2.08
CA PRO A 83 -11.68 1.31 2.30
C PRO A 83 -10.55 2.28 1.96
N ARG A 84 -9.58 2.37 2.86
CA ARG A 84 -8.38 3.17 2.65
C ARG A 84 -7.59 2.52 1.51
N LYS A 85 -7.39 3.25 0.42
CA LYS A 85 -6.47 2.84 -0.65
C LYS A 85 -5.08 2.71 -0.02
N ARG A 86 -4.61 1.47 0.16
CA ARG A 86 -3.24 1.19 0.59
C ARG A 86 -2.47 0.74 -0.63
N HIS A 87 -1.31 1.34 -0.84
CA HIS A 87 -0.33 0.73 -1.72
C HIS A 87 0.18 -0.55 -1.06
N PRO A 88 0.36 -1.64 -1.82
CA PRO A 88 0.98 -2.84 -1.33
C PRO A 88 2.36 -2.51 -0.78
N ARG A 89 2.73 -3.12 0.34
CA ARG A 89 4.03 -2.94 0.99
C ARG A 89 5.07 -3.95 0.52
N THR A 90 4.61 -5.06 -0.03
CA THR A 90 5.46 -6.14 -0.51
C THR A 90 4.96 -6.63 -1.87
N LEU A 91 5.83 -7.34 -2.60
CA LEU A 91 5.46 -7.94 -3.89
C LEU A 91 4.38 -9.01 -3.71
N GLU A 92 4.41 -9.74 -2.60
CA GLU A 92 3.39 -10.74 -2.27
C GLU A 92 2.03 -10.07 -2.11
N GLU A 93 1.93 -8.95 -1.39
CA GLU A 93 0.69 -8.18 -1.25
C GLU A 93 0.18 -7.67 -2.61
N ALA A 94 1.08 -7.18 -3.46
CA ALA A 94 0.74 -6.65 -4.78
C ALA A 94 0.23 -7.75 -5.74
N LEU A 95 0.78 -8.96 -5.64
CA LEU A 95 0.51 -10.06 -6.58
C LEU A 95 -0.45 -11.12 -6.04
N ALA A 96 -0.87 -11.04 -4.76
CA ALA A 96 -1.70 -12.06 -4.09
C ALA A 96 -3.00 -12.42 -4.82
N SER A 97 -3.56 -11.48 -5.60
CA SER A 97 -4.79 -11.69 -6.38
C SER A 97 -4.57 -12.01 -7.85
N THR A 98 -3.31 -12.01 -8.31
CA THR A 98 -2.94 -12.08 -9.73
C THR A 98 -2.21 -13.37 -10.08
N VAL A 99 -1.45 -13.94 -9.14
CA VAL A 99 -0.67 -15.17 -9.36
C VAL A 99 -0.98 -16.24 -8.31
N SER A 100 -0.59 -17.48 -8.59
CA SER A 100 -0.79 -18.62 -7.70
C SER A 100 0.12 -18.55 -6.47
N ALA A 101 -0.26 -19.25 -5.39
CA ALA A 101 0.55 -19.33 -4.17
C ALA A 101 1.96 -19.90 -4.41
N ASP A 102 2.10 -20.81 -5.38
CA ASP A 102 3.40 -21.36 -5.79
C ASP A 102 4.30 -20.26 -6.35
N VAL A 103 3.79 -19.44 -7.29
CA VAL A 103 4.52 -18.31 -7.86
C VAL A 103 4.87 -17.28 -6.78
N LEU A 104 3.93 -16.96 -5.88
CA LEU A 104 4.18 -16.04 -4.75
C LEU A 104 5.35 -16.50 -3.89
N SER A 105 5.43 -17.80 -3.58
CA SER A 105 6.47 -18.37 -2.72
C SER A 105 7.89 -18.25 -3.29
N ARG A 106 7.98 -18.01 -4.60
CA ARG A 106 9.22 -17.95 -5.36
C ARG A 106 9.63 -16.55 -5.76
N LEU A 107 8.78 -15.54 -5.50
CA LEU A 107 9.07 -14.16 -5.81
C LEU A 107 10.45 -13.75 -5.24
N PRO A 108 11.20 -12.91 -5.96
CA PRO A 108 12.48 -12.42 -5.47
C PRO A 108 12.26 -11.63 -4.18
N LYS A 109 12.92 -12.06 -3.10
CA LYS A 109 12.84 -11.40 -1.79
C LYS A 109 13.57 -10.05 -1.75
N SER A 110 14.50 -9.86 -2.67
CA SER A 110 15.32 -8.65 -2.80
C SER A 110 15.67 -8.43 -4.26
N PHE A 111 15.88 -7.16 -4.60
CA PHE A 111 16.35 -6.71 -5.90
C PHE A 111 17.16 -5.44 -5.72
N ASP A 112 17.96 -5.10 -6.72
CA ASP A 112 18.78 -3.90 -6.65
C ASP A 112 17.98 -2.70 -7.14
N VAL A 113 18.21 -1.54 -6.51
CA VAL A 113 17.70 -0.26 -6.98
C VAL A 113 18.87 0.72 -7.05
N VAL A 114 19.16 1.21 -8.24
CA VAL A 114 20.16 2.25 -8.52
C VAL A 114 19.41 3.50 -8.94
N GLY A 115 19.48 4.56 -8.13
CA GLY A 115 18.68 5.77 -8.33
C GLY A 115 17.18 5.46 -8.36
N ASP A 116 16.57 5.59 -9.54
CA ASP A 116 15.17 5.27 -9.84
C ASP A 116 14.99 4.04 -10.75
N ILE A 117 16.04 3.23 -10.93
CA ILE A 117 16.06 2.03 -11.79
C ILE A 117 16.16 0.78 -10.92
N SER A 118 15.26 -0.18 -11.09
CA SER A 118 15.33 -1.50 -10.45
C SER A 118 15.89 -2.55 -11.39
N LEU A 119 16.77 -3.42 -10.86
CA LEU A 119 17.37 -4.53 -11.58
C LEU A 119 16.90 -5.87 -10.98
N LEU A 120 16.29 -6.68 -11.83
CA LEU A 120 15.73 -7.98 -11.50
C LEU A 120 16.59 -9.13 -11.99
N GLU A 121 16.58 -10.20 -11.22
CA GLU A 121 17.10 -11.50 -11.61
C GLU A 121 16.00 -12.52 -11.34
N LEU A 122 15.47 -13.10 -12.40
CA LEU A 122 14.35 -14.04 -12.35
C LEU A 122 14.81 -15.38 -12.90
N ASP A 123 14.41 -16.46 -12.24
CA ASP A 123 14.58 -17.80 -12.79
C ASP A 123 13.70 -17.99 -14.05
N SER A 124 13.95 -19.07 -14.78
CA SER A 124 13.27 -19.35 -16.05
C SER A 124 11.75 -19.49 -15.90
N GLU A 125 11.26 -19.91 -14.74
CA GLU A 125 9.85 -20.16 -14.53
C GLU A 125 9.11 -18.87 -14.13
N LEU A 126 9.79 -17.93 -13.46
CA LEU A 126 9.29 -16.58 -13.19
C LEU A 126 9.41 -15.64 -14.40
N ALA A 127 10.19 -16.00 -15.42
CA ALA A 127 10.33 -15.20 -16.63
C ALA A 127 8.98 -14.91 -17.32
N ALA A 128 8.02 -15.83 -17.23
CA ALA A 128 6.66 -15.64 -17.75
C ALA A 128 5.87 -14.53 -17.02
N TYR A 129 6.23 -14.25 -15.76
CA TYR A 129 5.61 -13.26 -14.89
C TYR A 129 6.43 -11.96 -14.78
N GLN A 130 7.51 -11.84 -15.54
CA GLN A 130 8.45 -10.72 -15.39
C GLN A 130 7.79 -9.33 -15.46
N THR A 131 6.81 -9.15 -16.35
CA THR A 131 6.13 -7.86 -16.54
C THR A 131 5.27 -7.51 -15.34
N ILE A 132 4.46 -8.45 -14.85
CA ILE A 132 3.61 -8.21 -13.69
C ILE A 132 4.44 -8.03 -12.41
N ILE A 133 5.57 -8.73 -12.28
CA ILE A 133 6.51 -8.55 -11.17
C ILE A 133 7.13 -7.15 -11.24
N ALA A 134 7.55 -6.72 -12.43
CA ALA A 134 8.12 -5.38 -12.62
C ALA A 134 7.10 -4.27 -12.31
N GLU A 135 5.85 -4.42 -12.76
CA GLU A 135 4.77 -3.49 -12.41
C GLU A 135 4.49 -3.46 -10.91
N ALA A 136 4.48 -4.62 -10.25
CA ALA A 136 4.33 -4.71 -8.80
C ALA A 136 5.47 -4.02 -8.05
N ILE A 137 6.72 -4.11 -8.53
CA ILE A 137 7.85 -3.37 -7.94
C ILE A 137 7.61 -1.87 -8.03
N MET A 138 7.14 -1.36 -9.17
CA MET A 138 6.86 0.06 -9.33
C MET A 138 5.67 0.52 -8.45
N GLU A 139 4.69 -0.35 -8.21
CA GLU A 139 3.58 -0.07 -7.31
C GLU A 139 4.01 -0.01 -5.84
N VAL A 140 4.85 -0.96 -5.40
CA VAL A 140 5.38 -1.04 -4.04
C VAL A 140 6.44 0.04 -3.79
N HIS A 141 7.26 0.35 -4.79
CA HIS A 141 8.35 1.33 -4.73
C HIS A 141 8.10 2.48 -5.71
N PRO A 142 7.31 3.50 -5.32
CA PRO A 142 6.89 4.58 -6.22
C PRO A 142 8.02 5.47 -6.74
N ASN A 143 9.23 5.36 -6.18
CA ASN A 143 10.42 6.03 -6.71
C ASN A 143 11.03 5.31 -7.91
N VAL A 144 10.74 4.03 -8.12
CA VAL A 144 11.23 3.25 -9.26
C VAL A 144 10.45 3.64 -10.51
N ARG A 145 11.16 4.08 -11.54
CA ARG A 145 10.61 4.50 -12.83
C ARG A 145 10.89 3.52 -13.96
N SER A 146 11.91 2.69 -13.81
CA SER A 146 12.34 1.72 -14.82
C SER A 146 12.71 0.40 -14.17
N VAL A 147 12.37 -0.72 -14.81
CA VAL A 147 12.74 -2.07 -14.37
C VAL A 147 13.40 -2.84 -15.52
N PHE A 148 14.56 -3.43 -15.23
CA PHE A 148 15.34 -4.22 -16.18
C PHE A 148 15.66 -5.61 -15.60
N ALA A 149 15.78 -6.62 -16.45
CA ALA A 149 16.33 -7.92 -16.11
C ALA A 149 17.85 -7.93 -16.33
N LYS A 150 18.60 -8.51 -15.38
CA LYS A 150 19.98 -8.96 -15.60
C LYS A 150 19.93 -10.20 -16.49
N THR A 151 20.57 -10.18 -17.66
CA THR A 151 20.48 -11.27 -18.64
C THR A 151 21.79 -12.03 -18.87
N GLY A 152 22.80 -11.79 -18.04
CA GLY A 152 24.10 -12.44 -18.19
C GLY A 152 25.12 -11.98 -17.16
N GLU A 153 26.30 -12.57 -17.25
CA GLU A 153 27.43 -12.30 -16.37
C GLU A 153 28.07 -10.93 -16.65
N VAL A 154 28.79 -10.43 -15.65
CA VAL A 154 29.63 -9.25 -15.80
C VAL A 154 30.84 -9.60 -16.65
N SER A 155 31.06 -8.86 -17.74
CA SER A 155 32.09 -9.18 -18.73
C SER A 155 32.86 -7.94 -19.21
N GLY A 156 34.00 -8.18 -19.89
CA GLY A 156 34.87 -7.14 -20.41
C GLY A 156 35.71 -6.42 -19.34
N ALA A 157 36.65 -5.60 -19.79
CA ALA A 157 37.54 -4.81 -18.91
C ALA A 157 36.75 -3.77 -18.11
N GLU A 158 35.70 -3.21 -18.71
CA GLU A 158 34.80 -2.24 -18.10
C GLU A 158 33.75 -2.89 -17.18
N ARG A 159 33.76 -4.23 -17.06
CA ARG A 159 32.87 -5.00 -16.17
C ARG A 159 31.40 -4.64 -16.39
N ILE A 160 30.97 -4.63 -17.66
CA ILE A 160 29.60 -4.31 -18.05
C ILE A 160 28.72 -5.56 -17.87
N ARG A 161 27.52 -5.34 -17.31
CA ARG A 161 26.47 -6.37 -17.21
C ARG A 161 25.37 -6.11 -18.24
N PRO A 162 24.98 -7.12 -19.06
CA PRO A 162 23.89 -6.96 -20.01
C PRO A 162 22.55 -6.85 -19.27
N LEU A 163 21.74 -5.88 -19.70
CA LEU A 163 20.41 -5.61 -19.16
C LEU A 163 19.36 -5.68 -20.28
N ARG A 164 18.17 -6.18 -19.94
CA ARG A 164 17.01 -6.18 -20.83
C ARG A 164 15.85 -5.44 -20.18
N TYR A 165 15.26 -4.48 -20.91
CA TYR A 165 14.10 -3.73 -20.44
C TYR A 165 12.90 -4.63 -20.17
N ILE A 166 12.15 -4.32 -19.10
CA ILE A 166 10.89 -5.01 -18.74
C ILE A 166 9.72 -4.02 -18.69
N ALA A 167 9.82 -2.97 -17.88
CA ALA A 167 8.69 -2.05 -17.63
C ALA A 167 9.15 -0.62 -17.26
N GLY A 168 8.23 0.33 -17.38
CA GLY A 168 8.44 1.74 -17.03
C GLY A 168 9.05 2.58 -18.15
N GLU A 169 9.96 3.47 -17.79
CA GLU A 169 10.72 4.27 -18.77
C GLU A 169 11.87 3.44 -19.32
N ASN A 170 11.99 3.30 -20.65
CA ASN A 170 13.12 2.58 -21.26
C ASN A 170 14.39 3.46 -21.29
N ARG A 171 15.02 3.61 -20.12
CA ARG A 171 16.21 4.43 -19.88
C ARG A 171 17.16 3.71 -18.94
N THR A 172 18.46 3.72 -19.26
CA THR A 172 19.50 2.99 -18.52
C THR A 172 20.42 3.88 -17.66
N HIS A 173 20.24 5.21 -17.73
CA HIS A 173 21.05 6.17 -16.99
C HIS A 173 20.25 6.72 -15.81
N THR A 174 20.87 6.99 -14.67
CA THR A 174 20.20 7.60 -13.51
C THR A 174 21.21 8.28 -12.59
N ILE A 175 20.72 9.07 -11.63
CA ILE A 175 21.55 9.67 -10.57
C ILE A 175 21.22 8.93 -9.28
N HIS A 176 22.21 8.24 -8.74
CA HIS A 176 22.12 7.62 -7.42
C HIS A 176 22.80 8.49 -6.37
N LYS A 177 22.25 8.52 -5.16
CA LYS A 177 22.83 9.21 -4.02
C LYS A 177 23.26 8.18 -2.99
N GLU A 178 24.55 8.17 -2.67
CA GLU A 178 25.13 7.39 -1.58
C GLU A 178 25.76 8.34 -0.57
N TYR A 179 25.57 8.08 0.72
CA TYR A 179 26.23 8.76 1.84
C TYR A 179 26.14 10.30 1.94
N GLY A 180 25.24 10.96 1.19
CA GLY A 180 24.96 12.40 1.30
C GLY A 180 25.61 13.20 0.19
#